data_AF-A0A821ZJC5-F1
#
_entry.id   AF-A0A821ZJC5-F1
#
_cell.length_a   1.000
_cell.length_b   1.000
_cell.length_c   1.000
_cell.angle_alpha   90.00
_cell.angle_beta   90.00
_cell.angle_gamma   90.00
#
_symmetry.space_group_name_H-M   'P 1'
#
loop_
_entity.id
_entity.type
_entity.pdbx_description
1 polymer ?
#
loop_
_entity_poly.entity_id
_entity_poly.type
_entity_poly.pdbx_seq_one_letter_code
_entity_poly.pdbx_strand_id
1 'polypeptide(L)'
;MRVRKLQAILALVDCREQDGGFHAVPGFQHYIVTWTKQNQKLCLRSNQSGDPTTVQIPRDDPIREHIQRMPIRKGSLLVWDTRLPHGNYPNNSNQMRIIQYLHMAPIADEALRPFPLSKEDLPEAFQLTDLGEKLYGFKSWESDKAQHRFQEQRNSVVVDQATYEREIRNLMKARCQTNKTSS
;
A
#
# COMPACT_ATOMS: atom_id res chain seq x y z
N MET A 1 12.99 -6.76 18.19
CA MET A 1 13.26 -6.16 16.86
C MET A 1 11.99 -5.49 16.37
N ARG A 2 12.03 -4.22 15.92
CA ARG A 2 10.88 -3.60 15.24
C ARG A 2 10.63 -4.36 13.94
N VAL A 3 9.37 -4.70 13.70
CA VAL A 3 8.90 -5.35 12.48
C VAL A 3 9.32 -4.53 11.25
N ARG A 4 9.92 -5.19 10.26
CA ARG A 4 10.19 -4.58 8.95
C ARG A 4 8.92 -4.64 8.10
N LYS A 5 8.45 -3.48 7.70
CA LYS A 5 7.42 -3.35 6.66
C LYS A 5 8.13 -3.01 5.36
N LEU A 6 7.61 -3.53 4.26
CA LEU A 6 8.06 -3.20 2.92
C LEU A 6 6.91 -2.56 2.16
N GLN A 7 7.24 -1.62 1.30
CA GLN A 7 6.34 -1.10 0.29
C GLN A 7 6.91 -1.43 -1.08
N ALA A 8 6.04 -1.48 -2.08
CA ALA A 8 6.45 -1.67 -3.44
C ALA A 8 5.55 -0.93 -4.43
N ILE A 9 6.08 -0.71 -5.62
CA ILE A 9 5.33 -0.26 -6.80
C ILE A 9 5.62 -1.18 -7.98
N LEU A 10 4.57 -1.69 -8.59
CA LEU A 10 4.62 -2.36 -9.89
C LEU A 10 4.29 -1.34 -10.97
N ALA A 11 5.21 -1.15 -11.92
CA ALA A 11 5.00 -0.25 -13.05
C ALA A 11 4.10 -0.90 -14.12
N LEU A 12 2.96 -0.28 -14.43
CA LEU A 12 2.04 -0.76 -15.46
C LEU A 12 2.34 -0.16 -16.85
N VAL A 13 3.10 0.93 -16.85
CA VAL A 13 3.66 1.62 -18.03
C VAL A 13 5.11 2.02 -17.73
N ASP A 14 5.88 2.39 -18.76
CA ASP A 14 7.21 2.95 -18.54
C ASP A 14 7.10 4.28 -17.78
N CYS A 15 7.86 4.39 -16.69
CA CYS A 15 7.94 5.57 -15.84
C CYS A 15 9.35 6.17 -15.98
N ARG A 16 9.55 7.04 -16.97
CA ARG A 16 10.82 7.72 -17.19
C ARG A 16 11.00 8.85 -16.17
N GLU A 17 12.20 9.42 -16.11
CA GLU A 17 12.50 10.45 -15.13
C GLU A 17 11.64 11.73 -15.30
N GLN A 18 11.21 12.07 -16.51
CA GLN A 18 10.32 13.21 -16.74
C GLN A 18 8.85 12.92 -16.38
N ASP A 19 8.46 11.64 -16.27
CA ASP A 19 7.07 11.22 -16.05
C ASP A 19 6.67 11.30 -14.56
N GLY A 20 7.57 11.82 -13.70
CA GLY A 20 7.41 11.78 -12.26
C GLY A 20 7.64 10.37 -11.71
N GLY A 21 7.86 10.23 -10.41
CA GLY A 21 8.08 8.89 -9.88
C GLY A 21 8.74 8.82 -8.53
N PHE A 22 9.17 7.62 -8.20
CA PHE A 22 9.77 7.30 -6.92
C PHE A 22 11.19 7.88 -6.84
N HIS A 23 11.49 8.54 -5.72
CA HIS A 23 12.85 8.81 -5.31
C HIS A 23 13.07 8.35 -3.88
N ALA A 24 14.33 8.07 -3.55
CA ALA A 24 14.71 7.72 -2.20
C ALA A 24 16.15 8.14 -1.91
N VAL A 25 16.61 7.92 -0.68
CA VAL A 25 18.02 8.01 -0.31
C VAL A 25 18.57 6.59 -0.08
N PRO A 26 19.09 5.90 -1.12
CA PRO A 26 19.67 4.57 -0.97
C PRO A 26 20.77 4.55 0.08
N GLY A 27 20.84 3.46 0.85
CA GLY A 27 21.86 3.30 1.91
C GLY A 27 21.48 3.95 3.25
N PHE A 28 20.38 4.71 3.34
CA PHE A 28 20.00 5.35 4.60
C PHE A 28 19.76 4.38 5.77
N GLN A 29 19.49 3.10 5.50
CA GLN A 29 19.37 2.09 6.55
C GLN A 29 20.63 1.99 7.44
N HIS A 30 21.80 2.40 6.93
CA HIS A 30 23.04 2.45 7.70
C HIS A 30 23.16 3.68 8.60
N TYR A 31 22.34 4.72 8.34
CA TYR A 31 22.41 6.03 9.02
C TYR A 31 21.18 6.31 9.89
N ILE A 32 20.06 5.61 9.69
CA ILE A 32 18.77 5.90 10.33
C ILE A 32 18.84 6.01 11.86
N VAL A 33 19.60 5.15 12.53
CA VAL A 33 19.73 5.17 14.00
C VAL A 33 20.42 6.46 14.45
N THR A 34 21.51 6.84 13.79
CA THR A 34 22.26 8.07 14.10
C THR A 34 21.44 9.30 13.78
N TRP A 35 20.83 9.34 12.58
CA TRP A 35 20.00 10.45 12.14
C TRP A 35 18.81 10.68 13.07
N THR A 36 18.13 9.60 13.52
CA THR A 36 17.00 9.68 14.45
C THR A 36 17.43 10.23 15.82
N LYS A 37 18.62 9.85 16.32
CA LYS A 37 19.15 10.38 17.59
C LYS A 37 19.45 11.87 17.50
N GLN A 38 20.07 12.31 16.41
CA GLN A 38 20.40 13.72 16.17
C GLN A 38 19.14 14.58 15.97
N ASN A 39 18.09 14.00 15.37
CA ASN A 39 16.83 14.66 15.07
C ASN A 39 15.69 14.26 16.04
N GLN A 40 16.00 13.82 17.26
CA GLN A 40 15.00 13.25 18.17
C GLN A 40 13.82 14.18 18.44
N LYS A 41 14.07 15.49 18.62
CA LYS A 41 13.00 16.49 18.82
C LYS A 41 12.04 16.55 17.63
N LEU A 42 12.56 16.45 16.41
CA LEU A 42 11.75 16.41 15.19
C LEU A 42 10.91 15.14 15.12
N CYS A 43 11.54 13.97 15.33
CA CYS A 43 10.84 12.68 15.30
C CYS A 43 9.76 12.53 16.38
N LEU A 44 9.93 13.20 17.53
CA LEU A 44 8.91 13.22 18.59
C LEU A 44 7.77 14.20 18.28
N ARG A 45 8.05 15.32 17.59
CA ARG A 45 7.05 16.31 17.16
C ARG A 45 6.20 15.81 15.99
N SER A 46 6.78 15.09 15.04
CA SER A 46 6.01 14.49 13.93
C SER A 46 4.93 13.53 14.43
N ASN A 47 5.14 12.91 15.60
CA ASN A 47 4.12 12.10 16.26
C ASN A 47 2.88 12.89 16.72
N GLN A 48 2.93 14.22 16.68
CA GLN A 48 1.86 15.12 17.11
C GLN A 48 1.12 15.77 15.92
N SER A 49 1.66 15.71 14.70
CA SER A 49 1.12 16.37 13.50
C SER A 49 0.06 15.56 12.71
N GLY A 50 -0.51 14.52 13.32
CA GLY A 50 -1.66 13.77 12.78
C GLY A 50 -1.32 12.44 12.10
N ASP A 51 -0.09 12.25 11.61
CA ASP A 51 0.42 10.93 11.20
C ASP A 51 1.69 10.59 12.00
N PRO A 52 1.59 9.76 13.05
CA PRO A 52 2.72 9.39 13.88
C PRO A 52 3.69 8.41 13.23
N THR A 53 3.47 8.06 11.96
CA THR A 53 4.28 7.08 11.24
C THR A 53 5.24 7.71 10.24
N THR A 54 5.13 9.02 9.99
CA THR A 54 5.91 9.73 8.97
C THR A 54 6.71 10.88 9.58
N VAL A 55 8.00 10.96 9.23
CA VAL A 55 8.89 12.07 9.58
C VAL A 55 9.32 12.78 8.31
N GLN A 56 9.02 14.07 8.19
CA GLN A 56 9.50 14.87 7.07
C GLN A 56 10.97 15.25 7.30
N ILE A 57 11.85 14.86 6.37
CA ILE A 57 13.25 15.30 6.36
C ILE A 57 13.30 16.82 6.10
N PRO A 58 13.94 17.63 6.97
CA PRO A 58 14.08 19.08 6.82
C PRO A 58 14.69 19.47 5.48
N ARG A 59 14.29 20.60 4.91
CA ARG A 59 14.72 21.01 3.55
C ARG A 59 16.22 21.25 3.44
N ASP A 60 16.83 21.67 4.53
CA ASP A 60 18.25 21.99 4.72
C ASP A 60 19.08 20.80 5.23
N ASP A 61 18.47 19.62 5.43
CA ASP A 61 19.21 18.43 5.85
C ASP A 61 20.13 17.93 4.72
N PRO A 62 21.45 17.77 4.96
CA PRO A 62 22.42 17.33 3.95
C PRO A 62 22.06 15.99 3.31
N ILE A 63 21.29 15.14 3.99
CA ILE A 63 20.87 13.86 3.42
C ILE A 63 20.09 13.99 2.12
N ARG A 64 19.44 15.14 1.89
CA ARG A 64 18.65 15.40 0.69
C ARG A 64 19.52 15.49 -0.56
N GLU A 65 20.82 15.77 -0.42
CA GLU A 65 21.79 15.74 -1.51
C GLU A 65 21.99 14.33 -2.08
N HIS A 66 21.67 13.30 -1.29
CA HIS A 66 21.80 11.89 -1.68
C HIS A 66 20.51 11.30 -2.25
N ILE A 67 19.49 12.12 -2.53
CA ILE A 67 18.25 11.67 -3.16
C ILE A 67 18.53 11.21 -4.59
N GLN A 68 18.10 9.99 -4.91
CA GLN A 68 18.19 9.40 -6.24
C GLN A 68 16.78 9.18 -6.80
N ARG A 69 16.57 9.66 -8.03
CA ARG A 69 15.37 9.36 -8.82
C ARG A 69 15.49 7.97 -9.42
N MET A 70 14.41 7.21 -9.38
CA MET A 70 14.39 5.83 -9.87
C MET A 70 13.34 5.71 -10.97
N PRO A 71 13.70 5.92 -12.25
CA PRO A 71 12.82 5.55 -13.36
C PRO A 71 12.62 4.03 -13.39
N ILE A 72 11.41 3.59 -13.75
CA ILE A 72 10.98 2.20 -13.63
C ILE A 72 10.36 1.77 -14.97
N ARG A 73 10.86 0.68 -15.54
CA ARG A 73 10.31 0.11 -16.78
C ARG A 73 9.00 -0.60 -16.49
N LYS A 74 8.09 -0.62 -17.46
CA LYS A 74 6.85 -1.42 -17.41
C LYS A 74 7.16 -2.87 -16.99
N GLY A 75 6.33 -3.41 -16.11
CA GLY A 75 6.47 -4.76 -15.57
C GLY A 75 7.51 -4.91 -14.46
N SER A 76 8.28 -3.86 -14.14
CA SER A 76 9.25 -3.92 -13.05
C SER A 76 8.58 -3.66 -11.69
N LEU A 77 8.99 -4.42 -10.68
CA LEU A 77 8.60 -4.25 -9.29
C LEU A 77 9.74 -3.58 -8.53
N LEU A 78 9.52 -2.36 -8.02
CA LEU A 78 10.43 -1.69 -7.10
C LEU A 78 9.96 -1.90 -5.67
N VAL A 79 10.82 -2.45 -4.81
CA VAL A 79 10.53 -2.74 -3.40
C VAL A 79 11.48 -1.95 -2.50
N TRP A 80 10.98 -1.38 -1.41
CA TRP A 80 11.79 -0.69 -0.41
C TRP A 80 11.32 -0.96 1.03
N ASP A 81 12.24 -0.78 1.97
CA ASP A 81 11.93 -0.76 3.41
C ASP A 81 11.26 0.57 3.77
N THR A 82 10.15 0.53 4.50
CA THR A 82 9.37 1.75 4.82
C THR A 82 10.16 2.79 5.62
N ARG A 83 11.29 2.42 6.21
CA ARG A 83 12.18 3.31 6.95
C ARG A 83 13.13 4.11 6.05
N LEU A 84 13.20 3.79 4.76
CA LEU A 84 13.96 4.53 3.77
C LEU A 84 13.29 5.89 3.54
N PRO A 85 14.01 7.04 3.62
CA PRO A 85 13.49 8.32 3.17
C PRO A 85 13.16 8.23 1.70
N HIS A 86 11.90 8.42 1.38
CA HIS A 86 11.37 8.28 0.02
C HIS A 86 10.21 9.24 -0.19
N GLY A 87 9.79 9.36 -1.45
CA GLY A 87 8.70 10.21 -1.86
C GLY A 87 8.42 10.07 -3.35
N ASN A 88 7.62 11.00 -3.88
CA ASN A 88 7.44 11.13 -5.32
C ASN A 88 7.94 12.52 -5.77
N TYR A 89 8.66 12.56 -6.90
CA TYR A 89 8.96 13.80 -7.62
C TYR A 89 7.90 14.09 -8.70
N PRO A 90 7.69 15.36 -9.08
CA PRO A 90 6.58 15.76 -9.95
C PRO A 90 6.70 15.20 -11.36
N ASN A 91 5.55 14.98 -12.00
CA ASN A 91 5.46 14.66 -13.42
C ASN A 91 5.52 15.95 -14.23
N ASN A 92 6.54 16.07 -15.07
CA ASN A 92 6.79 17.23 -15.94
C ASN A 92 6.59 16.88 -17.43
N SER A 93 5.83 15.83 -17.71
CA SER A 93 5.57 15.31 -19.05
C SER A 93 4.07 15.27 -19.36
N ASN A 94 3.74 14.90 -20.61
CA ASN A 94 2.36 14.63 -21.03
C ASN A 94 1.99 13.13 -20.93
N GLN A 95 2.81 12.31 -20.26
CA GLN A 95 2.54 10.88 -20.09
C GLN A 95 1.99 10.61 -18.69
N MET A 96 0.99 9.74 -18.60
CA MET A 96 0.43 9.34 -17.32
C MET A 96 1.30 8.28 -16.65
N ARG A 97 1.68 8.50 -15.40
CA ARG A 97 2.30 7.47 -14.55
C ARG A 97 1.22 6.52 -14.04
N ILE A 98 1.29 5.25 -14.43
CA ILE A 98 0.37 4.21 -13.99
C ILE A 98 1.16 3.14 -13.23
N ILE A 99 0.88 3.01 -11.94
CA ILE A 99 1.55 2.07 -11.04
C ILE A 99 0.52 1.41 -10.12
N GLN A 100 0.83 0.19 -9.67
CA GLN A 100 0.11 -0.49 -8.60
C GLN A 100 0.97 -0.46 -7.33
N TYR A 101 0.49 0.17 -6.26
CA TYR A 101 1.14 0.10 -4.96
C TYR A 101 0.86 -1.25 -4.30
N LEU A 102 1.87 -1.78 -3.61
CA LEU A 102 1.77 -2.93 -2.72
C LEU A 102 2.34 -2.57 -1.36
N HIS A 103 1.74 -3.09 -0.30
CA HIS A 103 2.23 -2.98 1.07
C HIS A 103 2.36 -4.38 1.64
N MET A 104 3.52 -4.66 2.23
CA MET A 104 3.88 -5.96 2.79
C MET A 104 4.25 -5.75 4.25
N ALA A 105 3.49 -6.40 5.13
CA ALA A 105 3.74 -6.38 6.56
C ALA A 105 3.49 -7.78 7.13
N PRO A 106 3.99 -8.10 8.33
CA PRO A 106 3.61 -9.33 9.00
C PRO A 106 2.12 -9.38 9.28
N ILE A 107 1.58 -10.59 9.33
CA ILE A 107 0.16 -10.84 9.60
C ILE A 107 -0.33 -10.36 10.96
N ALA A 108 0.55 -9.97 11.89
CA ALA A 108 0.15 -9.35 13.16
C ALA A 108 0.05 -7.81 13.08
N ASP A 109 0.41 -7.20 11.95
CA ASP A 109 0.50 -5.75 11.82
C ASP A 109 -0.85 -5.11 11.52
N GLU A 110 -1.34 -4.25 12.41
CA GLU A 110 -2.64 -3.55 12.34
C GLU A 110 -2.90 -2.82 11.01
N ALA A 111 -1.85 -2.44 10.28
CA ALA A 111 -1.98 -1.81 8.96
C ALA A 111 -2.57 -2.75 7.90
N LEU A 112 -2.47 -4.07 8.07
CA LEU A 112 -3.17 -5.05 7.23
C LEU A 112 -4.63 -5.13 7.69
N ARG A 113 -5.51 -4.35 7.08
CA ARG A 113 -6.95 -4.46 7.31
C ARG A 113 -7.57 -5.30 6.18
N PRO A 114 -8.50 -6.21 6.49
CA PRO A 114 -9.25 -6.90 5.46
C PRO A 114 -10.01 -5.85 4.65
N PHE A 115 -9.89 -5.93 3.34
CA PHE A 115 -10.81 -5.22 2.47
C PHE A 115 -12.17 -5.97 2.53
N PRO A 116 -13.33 -5.29 2.63
CA PRO A 116 -14.63 -5.93 2.73
C PRO A 116 -15.01 -6.57 1.38
N LEU A 117 -14.39 -7.70 1.09
CA LEU A 117 -14.52 -8.44 -0.15
C LEU A 117 -14.88 -9.88 0.19
N SER A 118 -15.89 -10.42 -0.48
CA SER A 118 -16.20 -11.84 -0.44
C SER A 118 -15.65 -12.55 -1.68
N LYS A 119 -15.60 -13.89 -1.66
CA LYS A 119 -15.14 -14.64 -2.85
C LYS A 119 -16.08 -14.45 -4.04
N GLU A 120 -17.36 -14.25 -3.77
CA GLU A 120 -18.40 -14.03 -4.78
C GLU A 120 -18.28 -12.66 -5.46
N ASP A 121 -17.54 -11.72 -4.87
CA ASP A 121 -17.25 -10.42 -5.50
C ASP A 121 -16.14 -10.50 -6.56
N LEU A 122 -15.39 -11.61 -6.59
CA LEU A 122 -14.31 -11.81 -7.56
C LEU A 122 -14.88 -12.20 -8.92
N PRO A 123 -14.24 -11.79 -10.03
CA PRO A 123 -14.59 -12.28 -11.36
C PRO A 123 -14.50 -13.82 -11.43
N GLU A 124 -15.38 -14.47 -12.18
CA GLU A 124 -15.38 -15.92 -12.34
C GLU A 124 -14.04 -16.48 -12.84
N ALA A 125 -13.36 -15.73 -13.71
CA ALA A 125 -12.03 -16.07 -14.22
C ALA A 125 -10.89 -15.89 -13.19
N PHE A 126 -11.17 -15.30 -12.02
CA PHE A 126 -10.16 -14.99 -11.02
C PHE A 126 -9.92 -16.20 -10.10
N GLN A 127 -8.95 -17.02 -10.47
CA GLN A 127 -8.59 -18.22 -9.71
C GLN A 127 -7.52 -17.91 -8.65
N LEU A 128 -7.86 -18.18 -7.40
CA LEU A 128 -6.94 -18.02 -6.27
C LEU A 128 -6.13 -19.30 -6.04
N THR A 129 -4.83 -19.14 -5.87
CA THR A 129 -3.96 -20.18 -5.29
C THR A 129 -4.13 -20.20 -3.77
N ASP A 130 -3.59 -21.22 -3.08
CA ASP A 130 -3.58 -21.26 -1.60
C ASP A 130 -2.98 -19.98 -0.99
N LEU A 131 -1.87 -19.50 -1.56
CA LEU A 131 -1.25 -18.24 -1.13
C LEU A 131 -2.16 -17.03 -1.44
N GLY A 132 -2.82 -17.03 -2.60
CA GLY A 132 -3.78 -16.00 -2.96
C GLY A 132 -4.92 -15.92 -1.95
N GLU A 133 -5.49 -17.05 -1.56
CA GLU A 133 -6.55 -17.09 -0.53
C GLU A 133 -6.07 -16.53 0.82
N LYS A 134 -4.81 -16.79 1.20
CA LYS A 134 -4.21 -16.22 2.42
C LYS A 134 -3.99 -14.71 2.31
N LEU A 135 -3.52 -14.22 1.15
CA LEU A 135 -3.28 -12.79 0.92
C LEU A 135 -4.58 -11.97 0.85
N TYR A 136 -5.63 -12.53 0.26
CA TYR A 136 -6.95 -11.90 0.21
C TYR A 136 -7.75 -12.04 1.52
N GLY A 137 -7.20 -12.72 2.52
CA GLY A 137 -7.89 -12.95 3.79
C GLY A 137 -9.08 -13.91 3.67
N PHE A 138 -9.09 -14.79 2.67
CA PHE A 138 -10.07 -15.87 2.56
C PHE A 138 -9.68 -17.12 3.34
N LYS A 139 -8.38 -17.30 3.58
CA LYS A 139 -7.81 -18.40 4.37
C LYS A 139 -6.86 -17.83 5.43
N SER A 140 -6.81 -18.47 6.60
CA SER A 140 -5.86 -18.07 7.65
C SER A 140 -4.44 -18.50 7.32
N TRP A 141 -3.47 -17.77 7.86
CA TRP A 141 -2.09 -18.25 7.99
C TRP A 141 -1.98 -19.23 9.16
N GLU A 142 -0.91 -20.03 9.17
CA GLU A 142 -0.79 -21.19 10.07
C GLU A 142 -0.60 -20.82 11.55
N SER A 143 0.09 -19.72 11.85
CA SER A 143 0.40 -19.35 13.24
C SER A 143 -0.84 -18.98 14.06
N ASP A 144 -0.88 -19.34 15.35
CA ASP A 144 -1.98 -19.01 16.27
C ASP A 144 -2.37 -17.53 16.26
N LYS A 145 -1.38 -16.63 16.26
CA LYS A 145 -1.60 -15.18 16.19
C LYS A 145 -2.35 -14.77 14.92
N ALA A 146 -2.05 -15.42 13.80
CA ALA A 146 -2.73 -15.15 12.54
C ALA A 146 -4.14 -15.72 12.51
N GLN A 147 -4.34 -16.91 13.09
CA GLN A 147 -5.66 -17.53 13.20
C GLN A 147 -6.60 -16.70 14.08
N HIS A 148 -6.11 -16.24 15.22
CA HIS A 148 -6.84 -15.33 16.10
C HIS A 148 -7.22 -14.04 15.37
N ARG A 149 -6.23 -13.39 14.72
CA ARG A 149 -6.47 -12.15 14.00
C ARG A 149 -7.42 -12.32 12.81
N PHE A 150 -7.32 -13.43 12.09
CA PHE A 150 -8.22 -13.75 10.99
C PHE A 150 -9.68 -13.81 11.45
N GLN A 151 -9.93 -14.40 12.62
CA GLN A 151 -11.27 -14.43 13.24
C GLN A 151 -11.75 -13.03 13.62
N GLU A 152 -10.90 -12.20 14.23
CA GLU A 152 -11.24 -10.81 14.57
C GLU A 152 -11.56 -9.96 13.34
N GLN A 153 -10.78 -10.14 12.27
CA GLN A 153 -10.88 -9.35 11.04
C GLN A 153 -12.01 -9.79 10.13
N ARG A 154 -12.35 -11.08 10.13
CA ARG A 154 -13.56 -11.60 9.46
C ARG A 154 -14.74 -11.71 10.41
N ASN A 155 -14.80 -10.82 11.41
CA ASN A 155 -15.98 -10.69 12.24
C ASN A 155 -17.21 -10.34 11.38
N SER A 156 -18.40 -10.55 11.94
CA SER A 156 -19.67 -10.31 11.25
C SER A 156 -19.72 -8.94 10.59
N VAL A 157 -19.20 -7.90 11.25
CA VAL A 157 -19.22 -6.51 10.76
C VAL A 157 -18.54 -6.35 9.38
N VAL A 158 -17.36 -6.94 9.16
CA VAL A 158 -16.67 -6.83 7.86
C VAL A 158 -17.39 -7.60 6.76
N VAL A 159 -17.99 -8.75 7.10
CA VAL A 159 -18.77 -9.59 6.17
C VAL A 159 -20.10 -8.93 5.83
N ASP A 160 -20.76 -8.32 6.81
CA ASP A 160 -22.01 -7.58 6.64
C ASP A 160 -21.78 -6.35 5.75
N GLN A 161 -20.67 -5.62 5.97
CA GLN A 161 -20.27 -4.51 5.12
C GLN A 161 -20.03 -4.95 3.67
N ALA A 162 -19.31 -6.06 3.45
CA ALA A 162 -19.09 -6.60 2.10
C ALA A 162 -20.41 -6.98 1.42
N THR A 163 -21.33 -7.60 2.17
CA THR A 163 -22.66 -7.99 1.68
C THR A 163 -23.48 -6.77 1.29
N TYR A 164 -23.51 -5.75 2.15
CA TYR A 164 -24.21 -4.49 1.90
C TYR A 164 -23.68 -3.78 0.65
N GLU A 165 -22.35 -3.66 0.52
CA GLU A 165 -21.73 -3.03 -0.66
C GLU A 165 -22.05 -3.79 -1.95
N ARG A 166 -22.10 -5.12 -1.90
CA ARG A 166 -22.48 -5.97 -3.03
C ARG A 166 -23.95 -5.76 -3.43
N GLU A 167 -24.87 -5.70 -2.48
CA GLU A 167 -26.28 -5.41 -2.74
C GLU A 167 -26.47 -4.05 -3.42
N ILE A 168 -25.83 -3.00 -2.92
CA ILE A 168 -25.84 -1.67 -3.53
C ILE A 168 -25.29 -1.71 -4.96
N ARG A 169 -24.18 -2.43 -5.19
CA ARG A 169 -23.57 -2.58 -6.52
C ARG A 169 -24.52 -3.28 -7.50
N ASN A 170 -25.25 -4.30 -7.05
CA ASN A 170 -26.23 -5.03 -7.86
C ASN A 170 -27.44 -4.16 -8.19
N LEU A 171 -27.96 -3.40 -7.23
CA LEU A 171 -29.05 -2.44 -7.45
C LEU A 171 -28.67 -1.37 -8.49
N MET A 172 -27.44 -0.83 -8.40
CA MET A 172 -26.93 0.14 -9.37
C MET A 172 -26.80 -0.46 -10.79
N LYS A 173 -26.30 -1.70 -10.90
CA LYS A 173 -26.21 -2.41 -12.19
C LYS A 173 -27.59 -2.63 -12.82
N ALA A 174 -28.57 -3.07 -12.03
CA ALA A 174 -29.94 -3.29 -12.50
C ALA A 174 -30.56 -2.00 -13.05
N ARG A 175 -30.41 -0.86 -12.34
CA ARG A 175 -30.88 0.46 -12.80
C ARG A 175 -30.23 0.92 -14.11
N CYS A 176 -28.92 0.68 -14.27
CA CYS A 176 -28.23 1.00 -15.53
C CYS A 176 -28.70 0.12 -16.70
N GLN A 177 -29.12 -1.12 -16.45
CA GLN A 177 -29.64 -2.02 -17.49
C GLN A 177 -31.07 -1.64 -17.91
N THR A 178 -31.95 -1.32 -16.96
CA THR A 178 -33.32 -0.87 -17.27
C THR A 178 -33.36 0.43 -18.08
N ASN A 179 -32.42 1.35 -17.83
CA ASN A 179 -32.32 2.60 -18.58
C ASN A 179 -31.78 2.40 -20.01
N LYS A 180 -31.09 1.28 -20.30
CA LYS A 180 -30.60 0.95 -21.65
C LYS A 180 -31.63 0.22 -22.52
N THR A 181 -32.64 -0.41 -21.92
CA THR A 181 -33.71 -1.11 -22.65
C THR A 181 -34.93 -0.24 -22.94
N SER A 182 -34.93 1.01 -22.46
CA SER A 182 -36.04 1.97 -22.57
C SER A 182 -35.80 3.08 -23.61
N SER A 183 -34.74 2.93 -24.42
CA SER A 183 -34.29 3.83 -25.49
C SER A 183 -34.09 3.03 -26.77
#